data_AF-A0A2S7XUS5-F1
#
_entry.id   AF-A0A2S7XUS5-F1
#
_cell.length_a   1.000
_cell.length_b   1.000
_cell.length_c   1.000
_cell.angle_alpha   90.00
_cell.angle_beta   90.00
_cell.angle_gamma   90.00
#
_symmetry.space_group_name_H-M   'P 1'
#
loop_
_entity.id
_entity.type
_entity.pdbx_description
1 polymer ?
#
loop_
_entity_poly.entity_id
_entity_poly.type
_entity_poly.pdbx_seq_one_letter_code
_entity_poly.pdbx_strand_id
1 'polypeptide(L)'
;MKNLIRLTAVSAVLSAGLAWADEVPTNPNVNEAKEVIKTFSMQLKGELKHALEEGGPLKAIAVCKERAPAIATEVGAKMGWQIGRTTLKPRNAELNTPDAWEQKVLEDFAKRKAAGEDVQTIAFGEVVETEAGKTFRFMKAIPTVELCLACHGTQVAPEVAKAIDESYPQDQARGYSEGDLRGAFSVSKPL
;
A
#
# COMPACT_ATOMS: atom_id res chain seq x y z
N MET A 1 84.05 10.11 -31.19
CA MET A 1 83.59 10.96 -30.06
C MET A 1 82.21 10.45 -29.67
N LYS A 2 82.12 9.58 -28.63
CA LYS A 2 81.48 9.90 -27.35
C LYS A 2 80.01 10.35 -27.49
N ASN A 3 79.03 9.45 -27.32
CA ASN A 3 78.46 9.10 -26.01
C ASN A 3 77.27 8.12 -26.12
N LEU A 4 77.30 7.12 -25.24
CA LEU A 4 76.21 6.24 -24.85
C LEU A 4 75.24 7.00 -23.93
N ILE A 5 73.93 6.89 -24.14
CA ILE A 5 72.93 7.10 -23.09
C ILE A 5 71.86 6.00 -23.23
N ARG A 6 71.74 5.17 -22.19
CA ARG A 6 70.62 4.24 -21.95
C ARG A 6 69.65 4.89 -20.97
N LEU A 7 68.35 4.90 -21.23
CA LEU A 7 67.29 5.02 -20.20
C LEU A 7 65.98 4.47 -20.80
N THR A 8 65.63 3.22 -20.45
CA THR A 8 64.54 2.81 -19.52
C THR A 8 63.12 3.10 -20.02
N ALA A 9 62.43 2.02 -20.42
CA ALA A 9 61.01 2.00 -20.73
C ALA A 9 60.17 2.10 -19.43
N VAL A 10 59.20 3.01 -19.41
CA VAL A 10 58.18 3.11 -18.37
C VAL A 10 56.84 2.75 -19.01
N SER A 11 56.33 1.56 -18.71
CA SER A 11 54.96 1.14 -19.03
C SER A 11 53.99 1.85 -18.09
N ALA A 12 53.17 2.76 -18.63
CA ALA A 12 52.05 3.35 -17.91
C ALA A 12 50.80 2.47 -18.09
N VAL A 13 50.47 1.68 -17.07
CA VAL A 13 49.18 1.01 -16.92
C VAL A 13 48.19 2.05 -16.37
N LEU A 14 47.32 2.59 -17.22
CA LEU A 14 46.17 3.37 -16.75
C LEU A 14 45.08 2.39 -16.30
N SER A 15 44.96 2.23 -15.00
CA SER A 15 43.87 1.51 -14.34
C SER A 15 42.54 2.21 -14.59
N ALA A 16 41.61 1.53 -15.26
CA ALA A 16 40.21 1.93 -15.31
C ALA A 16 39.61 1.84 -13.90
N GLY A 17 39.21 2.99 -13.35
CA GLY A 17 38.43 3.02 -12.12
C GLY A 17 37.07 2.38 -12.36
N LEU A 18 36.82 1.24 -11.74
CA LEU A 18 35.46 0.73 -11.52
C LEU A 18 34.73 1.74 -10.63
N ALA A 19 33.85 2.54 -11.23
CA ALA A 19 32.84 3.26 -10.47
C ALA A 19 31.90 2.21 -9.88
N TRP A 20 32.00 1.96 -8.58
CA TRP A 20 30.97 1.27 -7.83
C TRP A 20 29.72 2.15 -7.88
N ALA A 21 28.66 1.65 -8.51
CA ALA A 21 27.34 2.22 -8.35
C ALA A 21 26.95 2.07 -6.88
N ASP A 22 26.96 3.17 -6.13
CA ASP A 22 26.34 3.23 -4.81
C ASP A 22 24.85 2.94 -5.00
N GLU A 23 24.40 1.75 -4.58
CA GLU A 23 22.98 1.48 -4.41
C GLU A 23 22.43 2.53 -3.43
N VAL A 24 21.48 3.36 -3.88
CA VAL A 24 20.76 4.31 -3.03
C VAL A 24 20.22 3.54 -1.81
N PRO A 25 20.62 3.87 -0.56
CA PRO A 25 20.19 3.12 0.60
C PRO A 25 18.66 3.09 0.67
N THR A 26 18.07 1.90 0.60
CA THR A 26 16.63 1.74 0.79
C THR A 26 16.28 2.16 2.22
N ASN A 27 15.30 3.06 2.37
CA ASN A 27 14.85 3.50 3.69
C ASN A 27 14.28 2.29 4.46
N PRO A 28 14.88 1.88 5.60
CA PRO A 28 14.48 0.67 6.32
C PRO A 28 13.00 0.70 6.75
N ASN A 29 12.48 1.89 7.09
CA ASN A 29 11.08 2.04 7.46
C ASN A 29 10.12 1.73 6.31
N VAL A 30 10.52 1.98 5.05
CA VAL A 30 9.71 1.62 3.88
C VAL A 30 9.64 0.11 3.71
N ASN A 31 10.75 -0.60 3.93
CA ASN A 31 10.79 -2.05 3.81
C ASN A 31 9.95 -2.72 4.90
N GLU A 32 10.05 -2.24 6.14
CA GLU A 32 9.19 -2.70 7.24
C GLU A 32 7.70 -2.42 6.96
N ALA A 33 7.35 -1.19 6.54
CA ALA A 33 5.98 -0.82 6.20
C ALA A 33 5.39 -1.76 5.12
N LYS A 34 6.17 -2.08 4.08
CA LYS A 34 5.77 -3.02 3.03
C LYS A 34 5.50 -4.42 3.59
N GLU A 35 6.30 -4.90 4.53
CA GLU A 35 6.11 -6.22 5.15
C GLU A 35 4.87 -6.27 6.05
N VAL A 36 4.60 -5.19 6.81
CA VAL A 36 3.38 -5.06 7.61
C VAL A 36 2.14 -5.10 6.70
N ILE A 37 2.16 -4.33 5.61
CA ILE A 37 1.07 -4.30 4.61
C ILE A 37 0.90 -5.67 3.95
N LYS A 38 2.00 -6.33 3.58
CA LYS A 38 1.96 -7.67 2.99
C LYS A 38 1.33 -8.69 3.94
N THR A 39 1.76 -8.69 5.21
CA THR A 39 1.21 -9.58 6.24
C THR A 39 -0.29 -9.38 6.42
N PHE A 40 -0.72 -8.13 6.62
CA PHE A 40 -2.14 -7.78 6.75
C PHE A 40 -2.95 -8.15 5.51
N SER A 41 -2.48 -7.76 4.32
CA SER A 41 -3.21 -7.98 3.07
C SER A 41 -3.35 -9.46 2.71
N MET A 42 -2.32 -10.28 2.97
CA MET A 42 -2.39 -11.73 2.75
C MET A 42 -3.39 -12.40 3.69
N GLN A 43 -3.37 -12.06 4.99
CA GLN A 43 -4.31 -12.63 5.96
C GLN A 43 -5.76 -12.24 5.62
N LEU A 44 -6.00 -10.95 5.36
CA LEU A 44 -7.33 -10.46 4.97
C LEU A 44 -7.82 -11.11 3.68
N LYS A 45 -6.97 -11.23 2.66
CA LYS A 45 -7.32 -11.88 1.39
C LYS A 45 -7.64 -13.36 1.59
N GLY A 46 -6.92 -14.04 2.50
CA GLY A 46 -7.18 -15.42 2.88
C GLY A 46 -8.56 -15.60 3.50
N GLU A 47 -8.89 -14.83 4.54
CA GLU A 47 -10.21 -14.90 5.19
C GLU A 47 -11.34 -14.52 4.21
N LEU A 48 -11.12 -13.51 3.37
CA LEU A 48 -12.09 -13.09 2.37
C LEU A 48 -12.36 -14.19 1.33
N LYS A 49 -11.30 -14.80 0.79
CA LYS A 49 -11.43 -15.89 -0.18
C LYS A 49 -12.19 -17.06 0.41
N HIS A 50 -11.85 -17.46 1.64
CA HIS A 50 -12.54 -18.53 2.34
C HIS A 50 -14.03 -18.24 2.54
N ALA A 51 -14.40 -17.03 3.00
CA ALA A 51 -15.80 -16.66 3.18
C ALA A 51 -16.59 -16.62 1.86
N LEU A 52 -15.95 -16.16 0.78
CA LEU A 52 -16.55 -16.18 -0.57
C LEU A 52 -16.80 -17.62 -1.05
N GLU A 53 -15.86 -18.54 -0.82
CA GLU A 53 -16.00 -19.96 -1.18
C GLU A 53 -17.10 -20.65 -0.36
N GLU A 54 -17.22 -20.35 0.94
CA GLU A 54 -18.18 -21.01 1.81
C GLU A 54 -19.62 -20.50 1.70
N GLY A 55 -19.80 -19.20 1.46
CA GLY A 55 -21.12 -18.57 1.56
C GLY A 55 -21.32 -17.37 0.63
N GLY A 56 -20.43 -17.20 -0.35
CA GLY A 56 -20.50 -16.12 -1.32
C GLY A 56 -20.35 -14.72 -0.71
N PRO A 57 -20.71 -13.68 -1.49
CA PRO A 57 -20.54 -12.29 -1.08
C PRO A 57 -21.25 -11.91 0.23
N LEU A 58 -22.37 -12.56 0.56
CA LEU A 58 -23.13 -12.29 1.79
C LEU A 58 -22.30 -12.61 3.04
N LYS A 59 -21.59 -13.74 3.06
CA LYS A 59 -20.70 -14.10 4.17
C LYS A 59 -19.44 -13.23 4.20
N ALA A 60 -18.93 -12.86 3.03
CA ALA A 60 -17.76 -11.99 2.88
C ALA A 60 -17.96 -10.56 3.43
N ILE A 61 -19.20 -10.07 3.49
CA ILE A 61 -19.52 -8.75 4.09
C ILE A 61 -19.07 -8.69 5.55
N ALA A 62 -19.30 -9.76 6.33
CA ALA A 62 -18.89 -9.84 7.74
C ALA A 62 -17.36 -9.81 7.90
N VAL A 63 -16.61 -10.48 7.01
CA VAL A 63 -15.14 -10.42 7.01
C VAL A 63 -14.64 -8.99 6.88
N CYS A 64 -15.22 -8.23 5.94
CA CYS A 64 -14.83 -6.84 5.75
C CYS A 64 -15.22 -5.93 6.92
N LYS A 65 -16.31 -6.25 7.63
CA LYS A 65 -16.84 -5.47 8.76
C LYS A 65 -16.05 -5.71 10.05
N GLU A 66 -15.85 -6.98 10.38
CA GLU A 66 -15.42 -7.42 11.70
C GLU A 66 -13.97 -7.93 11.69
N ARG A 67 -13.64 -8.75 10.70
CA ARG A 67 -12.33 -9.39 10.64
C ARG A 67 -11.23 -8.45 10.17
N ALA A 68 -11.49 -7.62 9.17
CA ALA A 68 -10.51 -6.65 8.69
C ALA A 68 -9.93 -5.74 9.81
N PRO A 69 -10.73 -5.09 10.67
CA PRO A 69 -10.17 -4.32 11.79
C PRO A 69 -9.50 -5.19 12.86
N ALA A 70 -9.97 -6.43 13.09
CA ALA A 70 -9.32 -7.36 14.02
C ALA A 70 -7.92 -7.77 13.55
N ILE A 71 -7.78 -8.19 12.28
CA ILE A 71 -6.49 -8.54 11.66
C ILE A 71 -5.55 -7.34 11.70
N ALA A 72 -6.04 -6.13 11.42
CA ALA A 72 -5.25 -4.91 11.48
C ALA A 72 -4.67 -4.67 12.88
N THR A 73 -5.49 -4.86 13.91
CA THR A 73 -5.08 -4.76 15.32
C THR A 73 -4.04 -5.83 15.68
N GLU A 74 -4.28 -7.09 15.31
CA GLU A 74 -3.39 -8.22 15.59
C GLU A 74 -2.02 -8.06 14.92
N VAL A 75 -2.01 -7.73 13.62
CA VAL A 75 -0.78 -7.51 12.85
C VAL A 75 -0.03 -6.30 13.38
N GLY A 76 -0.74 -5.20 13.62
CA GLY A 76 -0.14 -3.99 14.16
C GLY A 76 0.55 -4.21 15.50
N ALA A 77 -0.16 -4.83 16.45
CA ALA A 77 0.39 -5.15 17.77
C ALA A 77 1.60 -6.09 17.68
N LYS A 78 1.54 -7.12 16.82
CA LYS A 78 2.63 -8.07 16.65
C LYS A 78 3.89 -7.44 16.04
N MET A 79 3.73 -6.49 15.13
CA MET A 79 4.83 -5.91 14.37
C MET A 79 5.32 -4.56 14.92
N GLY A 80 4.61 -3.97 15.89
CA GLY A 80 4.96 -2.66 16.44
C GLY A 80 4.57 -1.49 15.53
N TRP A 81 3.50 -1.65 14.75
CA TRP A 81 2.98 -0.64 13.82
C TRP A 81 1.49 -0.42 14.05
N GLN A 82 1.00 0.76 13.68
CA GLN A 82 -0.41 0.90 13.36
C GLN A 82 -0.60 0.56 11.88
N ILE A 83 -1.65 -0.19 11.56
CA ILE A 83 -2.04 -0.50 10.18
C ILE A 83 -3.55 -0.40 10.05
N GLY A 84 -4.02 0.12 8.93
CA GLY A 84 -5.43 0.18 8.57
C GLY A 84 -5.66 0.31 7.07
N ARG A 85 -6.91 0.55 6.71
CA ARG A 85 -7.32 0.90 5.35
C ARG A 85 -8.05 2.23 5.38
N THR A 86 -7.88 3.01 4.33
CA THR A 86 -8.48 4.34 4.18
C THR A 86 -8.87 4.58 2.72
N THR A 87 -9.86 5.43 2.47
CA THR A 87 -10.40 5.62 1.11
C THR A 87 -11.22 6.91 1.00
N LEU A 88 -11.26 7.48 -0.22
CA LEU A 88 -12.13 8.60 -0.56
C LEU A 88 -13.62 8.20 -0.67
N LYS A 89 -13.92 6.90 -0.74
CA LYS A 89 -15.29 6.35 -0.84
C LYS A 89 -15.47 5.25 0.21
N PRO A 90 -15.66 5.61 1.49
CA PRO A 90 -15.74 4.65 2.57
C PRO A 90 -17.02 3.80 2.50
N ARG A 91 -16.88 2.51 2.81
CA ARG A 91 -18.02 1.62 3.14
C ARG A 91 -18.34 1.71 4.63
N ASN A 92 -17.28 1.63 5.43
CA ASN A 92 -17.32 1.84 6.88
C ASN A 92 -16.65 3.18 7.17
N ALA A 93 -17.46 4.24 7.27
CA ALA A 93 -17.00 5.60 7.51
C ALA A 93 -16.42 5.80 8.92
N GLU A 94 -16.82 4.99 9.90
CA GLU A 94 -16.29 5.07 11.26
C GLU A 94 -14.80 4.66 11.32
N LEU A 95 -14.37 3.72 10.46
CA LEU A 95 -13.02 3.16 10.51
C LEU A 95 -12.11 3.54 9.34
N ASN A 96 -12.66 3.96 8.19
CA ASN A 96 -11.87 4.13 6.95
C ASN A 96 -12.00 5.54 6.35
N THR A 97 -12.55 6.49 7.10
CA THR A 97 -12.52 7.91 6.73
C THR A 97 -11.09 8.43 6.90
N PRO A 98 -10.49 9.04 5.87
CA PRO A 98 -9.12 9.51 5.94
C PRO A 98 -8.98 10.67 6.92
N ASP A 99 -7.84 10.73 7.61
CA ASP A 99 -7.38 11.97 8.20
C ASP A 99 -6.87 12.96 7.13
N ALA A 100 -6.48 14.17 7.54
CA ALA A 100 -6.05 15.20 6.59
C ALA A 100 -4.80 14.81 5.77
N TRP A 101 -3.89 14.02 6.35
CA TRP A 101 -2.70 13.54 5.65
C TRP A 101 -3.07 12.44 4.66
N GLU A 102 -3.87 11.46 5.09
CA GLU A 102 -4.34 10.37 4.24
C GLU A 102 -5.18 10.87 3.07
N GLN A 103 -6.03 11.88 3.30
CA GLN A 103 -6.84 12.52 2.27
C GLN A 103 -5.95 13.10 1.17
N LYS A 104 -4.94 13.89 1.55
CA LYS A 104 -3.99 14.50 0.62
C LYS A 104 -3.24 13.43 -0.19
N VAL A 105 -2.79 12.36 0.46
CA VAL A 105 -2.08 11.25 -0.20
C VAL A 105 -3.01 10.47 -1.14
N LEU A 106 -4.26 10.21 -0.75
CA LEU A 106 -5.26 9.55 -1.61
C LEU A 106 -5.61 10.39 -2.84
N GLU A 107 -5.72 11.71 -2.69
CA GLU A 107 -5.94 12.63 -3.81
C GLU A 107 -4.75 12.63 -4.77
N ASP A 108 -3.51 12.58 -4.26
CA ASP A 108 -2.32 12.41 -5.08
C ASP A 108 -2.34 11.07 -5.84
N PHE A 109 -2.68 9.97 -5.15
CA PHE A 109 -2.80 8.66 -5.77
C PHE A 109 -3.87 8.65 -6.88
N ALA A 110 -5.00 9.32 -6.66
CA ALA A 110 -6.05 9.47 -7.67
C ALA A 110 -5.55 10.25 -8.90
N LYS A 111 -4.78 11.34 -8.71
CA LYS A 111 -4.16 12.10 -9.79
C LYS A 111 -3.14 11.27 -10.57
N ARG A 112 -2.28 10.51 -9.88
CA ARG A 112 -1.28 9.61 -10.48
C ARG A 112 -1.93 8.52 -11.32
N LYS A 113 -2.98 7.89 -10.81
CA LYS A 113 -3.82 6.96 -11.60
C LYS A 113 -4.40 7.64 -12.84
N ALA A 114 -4.97 8.83 -12.70
CA ALA A 114 -5.55 9.56 -13.83
C ALA A 114 -4.50 9.93 -14.90
N ALA A 115 -3.24 10.09 -14.50
CA ALA A 115 -2.09 10.27 -15.39
C ALA A 115 -1.58 8.96 -16.03
N GLY A 116 -2.18 7.81 -15.72
CA GLY A 116 -1.85 6.51 -16.31
C GLY A 116 -0.85 5.67 -15.52
N GLU A 117 -0.47 6.09 -14.30
CA GLU A 117 0.39 5.26 -13.45
C GLU A 117 -0.36 4.01 -12.96
N ASP A 118 0.31 2.86 -12.98
CA ASP A 118 -0.25 1.62 -12.45
C ASP A 118 -0.47 1.72 -10.94
N VAL A 119 -1.73 1.63 -10.51
CA VAL A 119 -2.17 1.67 -9.11
C VAL A 119 -1.42 0.65 -8.24
N GLN A 120 -1.02 -0.50 -8.79
CA GLN A 120 -0.22 -1.48 -8.06
C GLN A 120 1.15 -0.95 -7.62
N THR A 121 1.70 0.02 -8.34
CA THR A 121 3.02 0.59 -8.05
C THR A 121 2.96 1.82 -7.14
N ILE A 122 1.82 2.50 -7.09
CA ILE A 122 1.65 3.74 -6.32
C ILE A 122 1.80 3.50 -4.81
N ALA A 123 2.75 4.21 -4.21
CA ALA A 123 3.00 4.29 -2.78
C ALA A 123 3.59 5.66 -2.43
N PHE A 124 3.54 6.02 -1.15
CA PHE A 124 4.15 7.22 -0.60
C PHE A 124 4.48 7.03 0.87
N GLY A 125 5.57 7.59 1.35
CA GLY A 125 5.89 7.60 2.77
C GLY A 125 6.78 8.76 3.16
N GLU A 126 6.57 9.26 4.36
CA GLU A 126 7.29 10.41 4.89
C GLU A 126 7.34 10.37 6.42
N VAL A 127 8.19 11.24 6.98
CA VAL A 127 8.18 11.53 8.42
C VAL A 127 7.34 12.77 8.64
N VAL A 128 6.32 12.65 9.48
CA VAL A 128 5.49 13.77 9.92
C VAL A 128 5.82 14.14 11.36
N GLU A 129 5.76 15.44 11.66
CA GLU A 129 5.78 15.90 13.05
C GLU A 129 4.36 15.89 13.61
N THR A 130 4.21 15.27 14.78
CA THR A 130 2.96 15.19 15.53
C THR A 130 3.18 15.72 16.93
N GLU A 131 2.11 15.96 17.69
CA GLU A 131 2.21 16.33 19.11
C GLU A 131 2.96 15.27 19.95
N ALA A 132 2.91 14.00 19.52
CA ALA A 132 3.61 12.88 20.16
C ALA A 132 5.09 12.72 19.69
N GLY A 133 5.58 13.61 18.83
CA GLY A 133 6.91 13.56 18.23
C GLY A 133 6.90 13.14 16.76
N LYS A 134 8.05 12.68 16.26
CA LYS A 134 8.21 12.27 14.87
C LYS A 134 7.55 10.91 14.64
N THR A 135 6.72 10.82 13.62
CA THR A 135 6.07 9.57 13.20
C THR A 135 6.41 9.31 11.75
N PHE A 136 6.87 8.10 11.44
CA PHE A 136 6.96 7.66 10.05
C PHE A 136 5.59 7.15 9.62
N ARG A 137 5.08 7.64 8.48
CA ARG A 137 3.82 7.20 7.87
C ARG A 137 4.08 6.71 6.45
N PHE A 138 3.35 5.69 6.04
CA PHE A 138 3.45 5.12 4.70
C PHE A 138 2.08 4.65 4.21
N MET A 139 1.77 4.93 2.95
CA MET A 139 0.57 4.47 2.28
C MET A 139 0.89 3.72 1.00
N LYS A 140 0.14 2.64 0.77
CA LYS A 140 0.18 1.86 -0.46
C LYS A 140 -1.21 1.79 -1.07
N ALA A 141 -1.34 2.23 -2.33
CA ALA A 141 -2.59 2.15 -3.06
C ALA A 141 -3.08 0.71 -3.21
N ILE A 142 -4.40 0.52 -3.08
CA ILE A 142 -5.11 -0.74 -3.25
C ILE A 142 -5.85 -0.68 -4.60
N PRO A 143 -5.43 -1.45 -5.61
CA PRO A 143 -6.21 -1.62 -6.84
C PRO A 143 -7.41 -2.55 -6.59
N THR A 144 -8.49 -2.33 -7.31
CA THR A 144 -9.55 -3.34 -7.47
C THR A 144 -9.10 -4.42 -8.45
N VAL A 145 -9.40 -5.67 -8.11
CA VAL A 145 -9.29 -6.84 -9.01
C VAL A 145 -10.66 -7.51 -9.11
N GLU A 146 -10.83 -8.50 -9.99
CA GLU A 146 -12.10 -9.19 -10.23
C GLU A 146 -12.91 -9.51 -8.95
N LEU A 147 -12.29 -10.15 -7.95
CA LEU A 147 -12.98 -10.52 -6.70
C LEU A 147 -13.57 -9.32 -5.94
N CYS A 148 -12.97 -8.13 -6.07
CA CYS A 148 -13.44 -6.92 -5.39
C CYS A 148 -14.78 -6.47 -5.97
N LEU A 149 -15.00 -6.71 -7.26
CA LEU A 149 -16.13 -6.16 -8.01
C LEU A 149 -17.46 -6.81 -7.66
N ALA A 150 -17.45 -8.00 -7.04
CA ALA A 150 -18.65 -8.65 -6.53
C ALA A 150 -19.44 -7.76 -5.54
N CYS A 151 -18.75 -6.90 -4.79
CA CYS A 151 -19.36 -5.99 -3.82
C CYS A 151 -19.06 -4.51 -4.08
N HIS A 152 -18.04 -4.20 -4.89
CA HIS A 152 -17.59 -2.83 -5.17
C HIS A 152 -17.84 -2.41 -6.63
N GLY A 153 -18.28 -3.33 -7.49
CA GLY A 153 -18.46 -3.09 -8.92
C GLY A 153 -19.56 -2.09 -9.27
N THR A 154 -19.67 -1.81 -10.57
CA THR A 154 -20.84 -1.10 -11.16
C THR A 154 -22.10 -1.97 -11.18
N GLN A 155 -21.93 -3.29 -11.14
CA GLN A 155 -23.01 -4.26 -11.07
C GLN A 155 -22.84 -5.10 -9.81
N VAL A 156 -23.80 -4.99 -8.89
CA VAL A 156 -23.84 -5.75 -7.63
C VAL A 156 -25.18 -6.46 -7.57
N ALA A 157 -25.17 -7.75 -7.24
CA ALA A 157 -26.39 -8.54 -7.15
C ALA A 157 -27.37 -7.94 -6.12
N PRO A 158 -28.69 -7.91 -6.39
CA PRO A 158 -29.65 -7.22 -5.53
C PRO A 158 -29.61 -7.65 -4.05
N GLU A 159 -29.44 -8.94 -3.79
CA GLU A 159 -29.32 -9.50 -2.44
C GLU A 159 -28.05 -9.05 -1.72
N VAL A 160 -26.95 -8.87 -2.46
CA VAL A 160 -25.68 -8.38 -1.92
C VAL A 160 -25.78 -6.88 -1.65
N ALA A 161 -26.36 -6.11 -2.56
CA ALA A 161 -26.61 -4.69 -2.37
C ALA A 161 -27.47 -4.45 -1.12
N LYS A 162 -28.57 -5.20 -0.97
CA LYS A 162 -29.44 -5.15 0.21
C LYS A 162 -28.67 -5.44 1.50
N ALA A 163 -27.89 -6.52 1.55
CA ALA A 163 -27.11 -6.86 2.74
C ALA A 163 -26.04 -5.81 3.08
N ILE A 164 -25.44 -5.18 2.06
CA ILE A 164 -24.52 -4.04 2.26
C ILE A 164 -25.29 -2.85 2.82
N ASP A 165 -26.45 -2.49 2.28
CA ASP A 165 -27.24 -1.33 2.73
C ASP A 165 -27.70 -1.50 4.19
N GLU A 166 -28.12 -2.71 4.58
CA GLU A 166 -28.46 -3.06 5.96
C GLU A 166 -27.25 -2.96 6.89
N SER A 167 -26.08 -3.41 6.42
CA SER A 167 -24.85 -3.44 7.23
C SER A 167 -24.15 -2.08 7.30
N TYR A 168 -24.33 -1.24 6.29
CA TYR A 168 -23.65 0.03 6.03
C TYR A 168 -24.61 1.04 5.37
N PRO A 169 -25.49 1.71 6.14
CA PRO A 169 -26.48 2.64 5.59
C PRO A 169 -25.89 3.85 4.86
N GLN A 170 -24.59 4.12 5.04
CA GLN A 170 -23.85 5.23 4.43
C GLN A 170 -22.77 4.74 3.45
N ASP A 171 -22.92 3.52 2.89
CA ASP A 171 -21.94 2.96 1.93
C ASP A 171 -21.73 3.88 0.72
N GLN A 172 -20.47 4.19 0.42
CA GLN A 172 -20.07 4.91 -0.78
C GLN A 172 -19.22 4.05 -1.73
N ALA A 173 -18.89 2.81 -1.33
CA ALA A 173 -17.86 2.02 -1.99
C ALA A 173 -18.37 1.18 -3.17
N ARG A 174 -19.13 1.75 -4.09
CA ARG A 174 -19.65 1.06 -5.30
C ARG A 174 -19.23 1.78 -6.59
N GLY A 175 -19.43 1.12 -7.73
CA GLY A 175 -19.16 1.72 -9.05
C GLY A 175 -17.70 1.65 -9.49
N TYR A 176 -16.92 0.73 -8.93
CA TYR A 176 -15.55 0.50 -9.37
C TYR A 176 -15.49 -0.43 -10.59
N SER A 177 -14.44 -0.26 -11.40
CA SER A 177 -14.01 -1.20 -12.43
C SER A 177 -12.71 -1.88 -12.00
N GLU A 178 -12.23 -2.89 -12.72
CA GLU A 178 -10.92 -3.49 -12.46
C GLU A 178 -9.78 -2.48 -12.68
N GLY A 179 -8.76 -2.51 -11.83
CA GLY A 179 -7.64 -1.57 -11.86
C GLY A 179 -7.93 -0.19 -11.26
N ASP A 180 -9.12 0.04 -10.72
CA ASP A 180 -9.44 1.29 -10.05
C ASP A 180 -8.75 1.43 -8.68
N LEU A 181 -8.57 2.68 -8.24
CA LEU A 181 -8.07 2.99 -6.89
C LEU A 181 -9.20 2.77 -5.87
N ARG A 182 -9.20 1.62 -5.19
CA ARG A 182 -10.16 1.32 -4.13
C ARG A 182 -9.93 2.19 -2.88
N GLY A 183 -8.69 2.55 -2.62
CA GLY A 183 -8.22 3.21 -1.41
C GLY A 183 -6.74 2.91 -1.19
N ALA A 184 -6.30 2.90 0.05
CA ALA A 184 -4.92 2.58 0.41
C ALA A 184 -4.85 1.81 1.74
N PHE A 185 -3.80 1.00 1.89
CA PHE A 185 -3.31 0.63 3.21
C PHE A 185 -2.55 1.83 3.78
N SER A 186 -2.78 2.14 5.06
CA SER A 186 -2.09 3.19 5.80
C SER A 186 -1.38 2.57 6.99
N VAL A 187 -0.09 2.85 7.15
CA VAL A 187 0.71 2.38 8.28
C VAL A 187 1.51 3.50 8.90
N SER A 188 1.71 3.42 10.21
CA SER A 188 2.53 4.38 10.95
C SER A 188 3.27 3.73 12.11
N LYS A 189 4.42 4.29 12.47
CA LYS A 189 5.11 4.03 13.73
C LYS A 189 5.81 5.30 14.23
N PRO A 190 5.91 5.50 15.55
CA PRO A 190 6.80 6.50 16.13
C PRO A 190 8.26 6.25 15.71
N LEU A 191 9.07 7.31 15.65
CA LEU A 191 10.51 7.27 15.40
C LEU A 191 11.34 7.54 16.66
#